data_AF-A0AAW1DIG5-F1
#
_entry.id   AF-A0AAW1DIG5-F1
#
_cell.length_a   1.000
_cell.length_b   1.000
_cell.length_c   1.000
_cell.angle_alpha   90.00
_cell.angle_beta   90.00
_cell.angle_gamma   90.00
#
_symmetry.space_group_name_H-M   'P 1'
#
loop_
_entity.id
_entity.type
_entity.pdbx_description
1 polymer ?
#
loop_
_entity_poly.entity_id
_entity_poly.type
_entity_poly.pdbx_seq_one_letter_code
_entity_poly.pdbx_strand_id
1 'polypeptide(L)'
;MNGVCVRWRGWIDLERLDGVGCLEFDEDRASTFINSFIFKLFNQIEDSMLRDQIERYNQRLRDFEEKQRAYRGQQDTHDLEVR
;
A
#
# COMPACT_ATOMS: atom_id res chain seq x y z
N MET A 1 1.36 22.67 12.46
CA MET A 1 0.89 22.63 13.86
C MET A 1 -0.23 21.59 13.93
N ASN A 2 -0.19 20.62 14.86
CA ASN A 2 -1.20 19.54 14.99
C ASN A 2 -1.56 18.85 13.66
N GLY A 3 -0.57 18.55 12.82
CA GLY A 3 -0.77 17.93 11.51
C GLY A 3 -1.20 18.86 10.38
N VAL A 4 -1.52 20.13 10.66
CA VAL A 4 -1.89 21.14 9.67
C VAL A 4 -0.66 21.93 9.20
N CYS A 5 -0.49 22.06 7.88
CA CYS A 5 0.58 22.88 7.32
C CYS A 5 0.19 24.37 7.46
N VAL A 6 1.05 25.12 8.16
CA VAL A 6 0.86 26.56 8.38
C VAL A 6 2.15 27.29 8.09
N ARG A 7 2.02 28.51 7.59
CA ARG A 7 3.10 29.45 7.34
C ARG A 7 3.03 30.56 8.38
N TRP A 8 4.08 30.71 9.17
CA TRP A 8 4.17 31.83 10.09
C TRP A 8 4.73 33.06 9.35
N ARG A 9 4.07 34.20 9.52
CA ARG A 9 4.54 35.50 9.06
C ARG A 9 4.40 36.52 10.18
N GLY A 10 5.47 37.25 10.46
CA GLY A 10 5.49 38.28 11.47
C GLY A 10 6.74 39.12 11.38
N TRP A 11 6.72 40.21 12.12
CA TRP A 11 7.87 41.07 12.32
C TRP A 11 8.12 41.23 13.82
N ILE A 12 9.37 41.53 14.16
CA ILE A 12 9.79 41.80 15.51
C ILE A 12 10.62 43.08 15.52
N ASP A 13 10.33 43.98 16.45
CA ASP A 13 11.15 45.13 16.78
C ASP A 13 12.38 44.63 17.56
N LEU A 14 13.57 44.98 17.09
CA LEU A 14 14.83 44.55 17.71
C LEU A 14 15.20 45.39 18.94
N GLU A 15 14.64 46.60 19.08
CA GLU A 15 14.92 47.48 20.22
C GLU A 15 13.98 47.20 21.39
N ARG A 16 12.70 46.97 21.11
CA ARG A 16 11.67 46.73 22.12
C ARG A 16 11.38 45.25 22.36
N LEU A 17 11.90 44.38 21.49
CA LEU A 17 11.65 42.93 21.49
C LEU A 17 10.16 42.58 21.48
N ASP A 18 9.33 43.48 20.95
CA ASP A 18 7.91 43.25 20.71
C ASP A 18 7.68 43.00 19.22
N GLY A 19 6.54 42.41 18.89
CA GLY A 19 6.26 42.04 17.52
C GLY A 19 4.92 41.38 17.38
N VAL A 20 4.42 41.33 16.16
CA VAL A 20 3.16 40.68 15.82
C VAL A 20 3.43 39.66 14.73
N GLY A 21 2.87 38.47 14.92
CA GLY A 21 2.88 37.42 13.91
C GLY A 21 1.51 36.78 13.78
N CYS A 22 1.17 36.37 12.56
CA CYS A 22 -0.02 35.60 12.24
C CYS A 22 0.40 34.25 11.63
N LEU A 23 -0.47 33.25 11.79
CA LEU A 23 -0.36 31.97 11.11
C LEU A 23 -1.32 31.95 9.93
N GLU A 24 -0.78 31.71 8.74
CA GLU A 24 -1.56 31.49 7.51
C GLU A 24 -1.61 29.99 7.21
N PHE A 25 -2.74 29.52 6.68
CA PHE A 25 -2.84 28.15 6.21
C PHE A 25 -2.06 27.99 4.89
N ASP A 26 -1.21 26.97 4.80
CA ASP A 26 -0.47 26.66 3.58
C ASP A 26 -1.25 25.64 2.76
N GLU A 27 -2.19 26.14 1.94
CA GLU A 27 -3.12 25.32 1.16
C GLU A 27 -2.41 24.44 0.13
N ASP A 28 -1.38 24.96 -0.54
CA ASP A 28 -0.62 24.21 -1.54
C ASP A 28 0.07 22.99 -0.92
N ARG A 29 0.74 23.19 0.21
CA ARG A 29 1.38 22.09 0.93
C ARG A 29 0.35 21.13 1.46
N ALA A 30 -0.70 21.62 2.12
CA ALA A 30 -1.75 20.77 2.64
C ALA A 30 -2.39 19.92 1.53
N SER A 31 -2.73 20.53 0.40
CA SER A 31 -3.30 19.85 -0.76
C SER A 31 -2.34 18.84 -1.36
N THR A 32 -1.06 19.18 -1.50
CA THR A 32 -0.04 18.25 -2.02
C THR A 32 0.08 17.02 -1.11
N PHE A 33 0.15 17.22 0.21
CA PHE A 33 0.23 16.12 1.16
C PHE A 33 -1.05 15.28 1.18
N ILE A 34 -2.23 15.91 1.17
CA ILE A 34 -3.52 15.22 1.12
C ILE A 34 -3.64 14.41 -0.17
N ASN A 35 -3.37 15.00 -1.33
CA ASN A 35 -3.46 14.33 -2.63
C ASN A 35 -2.47 13.18 -2.74
N SER A 36 -1.23 13.37 -2.26
CA SER A 36 -0.23 12.30 -2.23
C SER A 36 -0.67 11.16 -1.32
N PHE A 37 -1.24 11.47 -0.16
CA PHE A 37 -1.71 10.46 0.78
C PHE A 37 -2.91 9.67 0.22
N ILE A 38 -3.91 10.36 -0.34
CA ILE A 38 -5.08 9.72 -0.97
C ILE A 38 -4.62 8.83 -2.14
N PHE A 39 -3.77 9.34 -3.04
CA PHE A 39 -3.25 8.56 -4.16
C PHE A 39 -2.51 7.32 -3.67
N LYS A 40 -1.61 7.45 -2.68
CA LYS A 40 -0.84 6.33 -2.13
C LYS A 40 -1.76 5.27 -1.50
N LEU A 41 -2.76 5.70 -0.75
CA LEU A 41 -3.72 4.79 -0.13
C LEU A 41 -4.51 4.01 -1.18
N PHE A 42 -4.96 4.69 -2.23
CA PHE A 42 -5.72 4.07 -3.31
C PHE A 42 -4.88 3.01 -4.06
N ASN A 43 -3.65 3.37 -4.45
CA ASN A 43 -2.72 2.43 -5.10
C ASN A 43 -2.44 1.20 -4.23
N GLN A 44 -2.25 1.38 -2.91
CA GLN A 44 -2.01 0.25 -2.01
C GLN A 44 -3.20 -0.71 -1.95
N ILE A 45 -4.43 -0.17 -1.96
CA ILE A 45 -5.65 -0.99 -2.00
C ILE A 45 -5.72 -1.77 -3.32
N GLU A 46 -5.52 -1.10 -4.45
CA GLU A 46 -5.53 -1.75 -5.76
C GLU A 46 -4.46 -2.85 -5.86
N ASP A 47 -3.22 -2.54 -5.45
CA ASP A 47 -2.12 -3.49 -5.40
C ASP A 47 -2.45 -4.71 -4.54
N SER A 48 -3.10 -4.51 -3.39
CA SER A 48 -3.51 -5.60 -2.52
C SER A 48 -4.55 -6.50 -3.19
N MET A 49 -5.54 -5.92 -3.85
CA MET A 49 -6.58 -6.66 -4.57
C MET A 49 -6.00 -7.47 -5.74
N LEU A 50 -5.08 -6.89 -6.50
CA LEU A 50 -4.43 -7.58 -7.61
C LEU A 50 -3.56 -8.74 -7.11
N ARG A 51 -2.80 -8.53 -6.03
CA ARG A 51 -1.99 -9.58 -5.41
C ARG A 51 -2.84 -10.76 -4.93
N ASP A 52 -3.96 -10.48 -4.27
CA ASP A 52 -4.90 -11.52 -3.81
C ASP A 52 -5.46 -12.36 -4.97
N GLN A 53 -5.78 -11.72 -6.10
CA GLN A 53 -6.26 -12.43 -7.28
C GLN A 53 -5.18 -13.35 -7.87
N ILE A 54 -3.95 -12.86 -8.00
CA ILE A 54 -2.81 -13.63 -8.50
C ILE A 54 -2.54 -14.82 -7.58
N GLU A 55 -2.54 -14.61 -6.26
CA GLU A 55 -2.29 -15.68 -5.29
C GLU A 55 -3.34 -16.79 -5.37
N ARG A 56 -4.63 -16.42 -5.46
CA ARG A 56 -5.72 -17.40 -5.62
C ARG A 56 -5.60 -18.17 -6.94
N TYR A 57 -5.22 -17.51 -8.02
CA TYR A 57 -5.01 -18.17 -9.31
C TYR A 57 -3.84 -19.16 -9.23
N ASN A 58 -2.71 -18.72 -8.69
CA ASN A 58 -1.52 -19.54 -8.52
C ASN A 58 -1.77 -20.74 -7.60
N GLN A 59 -2.57 -20.56 -6.54
CA GLN A 59 -2.95 -21.67 -5.66
C GLN A 59 -3.73 -22.74 -6.41
N ARG A 60 -4.74 -22.37 -7.21
CA ARG A 60 -5.51 -23.34 -8.01
C ARG A 60 -4.63 -24.08 -9.01
N LEU A 61 -3.67 -23.39 -9.61
CA LEU A 61 -2.74 -24.01 -10.56
C LEU A 61 -1.86 -25.06 -9.85
N ARG A 62 -1.31 -24.72 -8.67
CA ARG A 62 -0.54 -25.67 -7.84
C ARG A 62 -1.35 -26.89 -7.45
N ASP A 63 -2.58 -26.69 -6.97
CA ASP A 63 -3.46 -27.79 -6.56
C ASP A 63 -3.77 -28.73 -7.75
N PHE A 64 -3.89 -28.16 -8.96
CA PHE A 64 -4.11 -28.94 -10.18
C PHE A 64 -2.87 -29.76 -10.57
N GLU A 65 -1.68 -29.16 -10.53
CA GLU A 65 -0.43 -29.86 -10.80
C GLU A 65 -0.17 -30.99 -9.79
N GLU A 66 -0.47 -30.77 -8.52
CA GLU A 66 -0.30 -31.77 -7.46
C GLU A 66 -1.24 -32.96 -7.65
N LYS A 67 -2.53 -32.70 -7.95
CA LYS A 67 -3.48 -33.76 -8.32
C LYS A 67 -2.99 -34.57 -9.52
N GLN A 68 -2.51 -33.90 -10.56
CA GLN A 68 -2.01 -34.58 -11.75
C GLN A 68 -0.79 -35.48 -11.44
N ARG A 69 0.11 -35.03 -10.56
CA ARG A 69 1.24 -35.87 -10.08
C ARG A 69 0.78 -37.05 -9.25
N ALA A 70 -0.17 -36.84 -8.34
CA ALA A 70 -0.73 -37.92 -7.51
C ALA A 70 -1.40 -39.00 -8.36
N TYR A 71 -2.17 -38.61 -9.39
CA TYR A 71 -2.76 -39.56 -10.34
C TYR A 71 -1.71 -40.38 -11.09
N ARG A 72 -0.61 -39.76 -11.56
CA ARG A 72 0.48 -40.49 -12.22
C ARG A 72 1.21 -41.44 -11.27
N GLY A 73 1.52 -41.00 -10.05
CA GLY A 73 2.16 -41.85 -9.05
C GLY A 73 1.31 -43.04 -8.61
N GLN A 74 -0.02 -42.89 -8.57
CA GLN A 74 -0.93 -44.01 -8.30
C GLN A 74 -0.99 -45.02 -9.45
N GLN A 75 -0.95 -44.57 -10.71
CA GLN A 75 -0.86 -45.48 -11.87
C GLN A 75 0.42 -46.31 -11.82
N ASP A 76 1.57 -45.67 -11.56
CA ASP A 76 2.86 -46.37 -11.45
C ASP A 76 2.87 -47.40 -10.29
N THR A 77 2.14 -47.13 -9.20
CA THR A 77 2.05 -48.06 -8.05
C THR A 77 1.11 -49.22 -8.34
N HIS A 78 -0.03 -48.96 -8.99
CA HIS A 78 -1.01 -49.99 -9.35
C HIS A 78 -0.45 -50.94 -10.43
N ASP A 79 0.40 -50.45 -11.33
CA ASP A 79 1.09 -51.29 -12.32
C ASP A 79 2.18 -52.19 -11.69
N LEU A 80 2.74 -51.81 -10.53
CA LEU A 80 3.69 -52.63 -9.77
C LEU A 80 3.00 -53.71 -8.92
N GLU A 81 1.77 -53.51 -8.45
CA GLU A 81 1.01 -54.51 -7.68
C GLU A 81 0.38 -55.61 -8.55
N VAL A 82 0.19 -55.36 -9.85
CA VAL A 82 -0.48 -56.30 -10.78
C VAL A 82 0.51 -57.28 -11.44
N ARG A 83 1.81 -57.19 -11.15
CA ARG A 83 2.87 -58.02 -11.74
C ARG A 83 3.51 -58.97 -10.74
#